data_AF-A0A928Q5N1-F1
#
_entry.id   AF-A0A928Q5N1-F1
#
_cell.length_a   1.000
_cell.length_b   1.000
_cell.length_c   1.000
_cell.angle_alpha   90.00
_cell.angle_beta   90.00
_cell.angle_gamma   90.00
#
_symmetry.space_group_name_H-M   'P 1'
#
loop_
_entity.id
_entity.type
_entity.pdbx_description
1 polymer ?
#
loop_
_entity_poly.entity_id
_entity_poly.type
_entity_poly.pdbx_seq_one_letter_code
_entity_poly.pdbx_strand_id
1 'polypeptide(L)' 'MKKGIIGKKIGMTQIFDESGKVIPVTVVEAGPCVVVQKKTVEKDG' A
#
# COMPACT_ATOMS: atom_id res chain seq x y z
N MET A 1 -8.32 -9.18 11.47
CA MET A 1 -7.19 -9.45 10.55
C MET A 1 -6.91 -8.17 9.76
N LYS A 2 -5.71 -7.58 9.86
CA LYS A 2 -5.36 -6.36 9.12
C LYS A 2 -4.56 -6.76 7.88
N LYS A 3 -4.96 -6.25 6.70
CA LYS A 3 -4.22 -6.44 5.44
C LYS A 3 -3.22 -5.28 5.28
N GLY A 4 -2.02 -5.56 4.80
CA GLY A 4 -0.99 -4.56 4.54
C GLY A 4 0.01 -5.08 3.51
N ILE A 5 0.63 -4.15 2.78
CA ILE A 5 1.66 -4.42 1.76
C ILE A 5 2.78 -3.38 1.89
N ILE A 6 3.98 -3.72 1.43
CA ILE A 6 5.10 -2.78 1.36
C ILE A 6 4.97 -1.98 0.06
N GLY A 7 5.20 -0.68 0.13
CA GLY A 7 5.19 0.18 -1.05
C GLY A 7 6.17 1.34 -0.93
N LYS A 8 6.59 1.87 -2.07
CA LYS A 8 7.44 3.05 -2.20
C LYS A 8 6.60 4.24 -2.64
N LYS A 9 6.73 5.38 -1.96
CA LYS A 9 6.15 6.65 -2.42
C LYS A 9 6.85 7.08 -3.70
N ILE A 10 6.12 7.19 -4.80
CA ILE A 10 6.65 7.61 -6.10
C ILE A 10 6.44 9.11 -6.31
N GLY A 11 5.29 9.63 -5.89
CA GLY A 11 4.98 11.04 -6.08
C GLY A 11 3.53 11.37 -5.79
N MET A 12 3.13 12.57 -6.18
CA MET A 12 1.76 13.07 -6.05
C MET A 12 1.26 13.51 -7.42
N THR A 13 -0.01 13.24 -7.69
CA THR A 13 -0.72 13.66 -8.90
C THR A 13 -2.16 14.00 -8.54
N GLN A 14 -2.97 14.37 -9.52
CA GLN A 14 -4.40 14.62 -9.35
C GLN A 14 -5.21 13.78 -10.33
N ILE A 15 -6.38 13.33 -9.90
CA ILE A 15 -7.39 12.68 -10.74
C ILE A 15 -8.67 13.51 -10.73
N PHE A 16 -9.50 13.35 -11.76
CA PHE A 16 -10.82 13.96 -11.83
C PHE A 16 -11.88 12.89 -11.63
N ASP A 17 -12.89 13.16 -10.82
CA ASP A 17 -14.05 12.29 -10.68
C ASP A 17 -15.06 12.52 -11.83
N GLU A 18 -16.12 11.70 -11.86
CA GLU A 18 -17.17 11.76 -12.89
C GLU A 18 -17.94 13.08 -12.90
N SER A 19 -17.91 13.84 -11.79
CA SER A 19 -18.53 15.17 -11.67
C SER A 19 -17.55 16.30 -12.01
N GLY A 20 -16.32 15.98 -12.44
CA GLY A 20 -15.28 16.94 -12.80
C GLY A 20 -14.51 17.53 -11.62
N LYS A 21 -14.67 17.01 -10.40
CA LYS A 21 -13.94 17.49 -9.22
C LYS A 21 -12.53 16.93 -9.20
N VAL A 22 -11.56 17.79 -8.88
CA VAL A 22 -10.15 17.41 -8.71
C VAL A 22 -9.91 16.75 -7.34
N ILE A 23 -9.24 15.60 -7.36
CA ILE A 23 -8.85 14.85 -6.16
C ILE A 23 -7.32 14.65 -6.19
N PRO A 24 -6.58 15.24 -5.25
CA PRO A 24 -5.14 15.02 -5.14
C PRO A 24 -4.86 13.62 -4.56
N VAL A 25 -3.93 12.89 -5.16
CA VAL A 25 -3.60 11.51 -4.81
C VAL A 25 -2.09 11.30 -4.73
N THR A 26 -1.66 10.38 -3.87
CA THR A 26 -0.26 9.91 -3.80
C THR A 26 -0.13 8.60 -4.55
N VAL A 27 0.83 8.53 -5.46
CA VAL A 27 1.15 7.31 -6.19
C VAL A 27 2.13 6.49 -5.34
N VAL A 28 1.73 5.26 -5.03
CA VAL A 28 2.55 4.28 -4.30
C VAL A 28 2.78 3.09 -5.21
N GLU A 29 4.04 2.78 -5.49
CA GLU A 29 4.43 1.55 -6.17
C GLU A 29 4.47 0.42 -5.14
N ALA A 30 3.76 -0.68 -5.41
CA ALA A 30 3.73 -1.83 -4.55
C ALA A 30 3.99 -3.11 -5.35
N GLY A 31 4.88 -3.98 -4.82
CA GLY A 31 5.07 -5.36 -5.29
C GLY A 31 6.52 -5.73 -5.65
N PRO A 32 6.76 -7.03 -5.98
CA PRO A 32 6.12 -8.19 -5.35
C PRO A 32 6.55 -8.32 -3.88
N CYS A 33 5.59 -8.31 -2.95
CA CYS A 33 5.85 -8.42 -1.51
C CYS A 33 5.84 -9.89 -1.06
N VAL A 34 6.94 -10.61 -1.28
CA VAL A 34 7.05 -12.02 -0.86
C VAL A 34 7.12 -12.11 0.67
N VAL A 35 6.34 -13.03 1.25
CA VAL A 35 6.35 -13.30 2.69
C VAL A 35 7.59 -14.12 3.02
N VAL A 36 8.49 -13.56 3.84
CA VAL A 36 9.76 -14.23 4.23
C VAL A 36 9.62 -15.08 5.49
N GLN A 37 8.73 -14.72 6.41
CA GLN A 37 8.55 -15.42 7.68
C GLN A 37 7.11 -15.29 8.16
N LYS A 38 6.60 -16.37 8.75
CA LYS A 38 5.37 -16.35 9.55
C LYS A 38 5.75 -16.52 11.01
N LYS A 39 5.53 -15.47 11.81
CA LYS A 39 5.77 -15.52 13.26
C LYS A 39 4.62 -16.19 13.99
N THR A 40 4.94 -16.97 15.02
CA THR A 40 3.97 -17.69 15.86
C THR A 40 4.39 -17.58 17.33
N VAL A 41 3.43 -17.61 18.26
CA VAL A 41 3.71 -17.51 19.71
C VAL A 41 4.76 -18.54 20.12
N GLU A 42 4.53 -19.82 19.86
CA GLU A 42 5.44 -20.93 20.23
C GLU A 42 6.92 -20.78 19.80
N LYS A 43 7.22 -20.00 18.74
CA LYS A 43 8.58 -19.84 18.19
C LYS A 43 9.17 -18.45 18.41
N ASP A 44 8.33 -17.44 18.57
CA ASP A 44 8.71 -16.02 18.61
C ASP A 44 8.20 -15.28 19.88
N GLY A 45 7.57 -15.98 20.86
CA GLY A 45 6.96 -15.37 22.05
C GLY A 45 6.55 -16.33 23.17
#